data_AF-A0A1T5LW36-F1
#
_entry.id   AF-A0A1T5LW36-F1
#
_cell.length_a   1.000
_cell.length_b   1.000
_cell.length_c   1.000
_cell.angle_alpha   90.00
_cell.angle_beta   90.00
_cell.angle_gamma   90.00
#
_symmetry.space_group_name_H-M   'P 1'
#
loop_
_entity.id
_entity.type
_entity.pdbx_description
1 polymer ?
#
loop_
_entity_poly.entity_id
_entity_poly.type
_entity_poly.pdbx_seq_one_letter_code
_entity_poly.pdbx_strand_id
1 'polypeptide(L)'
;MESKLTLILEEMRMQPEAGGGLPVHMQLLSEQLRDIEEWIDVREFGVAYESMVALLEACPFRVSGKAAVCLLEAGLVFGFKSSRD
;
A
#
# COMPACT_ATOMS: atom_id res chain seq x y z
N MET A 1 -2.52 -13.07 -5.68
CA MET A 1 -2.33 -11.60 -5.60
C MET A 1 -2.72 -11.13 -4.21
N GLU A 2 -3.95 -11.43 -3.78
CA GLU A 2 -4.45 -11.31 -2.39
C GLU A 2 -3.37 -11.52 -1.31
N SER A 3 -2.84 -12.74 -1.15
CA SER A 3 -1.82 -13.03 -0.12
C SER A 3 -0.53 -12.20 -0.19
N LYS A 4 -0.17 -11.70 -1.38
CA LYS A 4 1.00 -10.83 -1.57
C LYS A 4 0.70 -9.41 -1.09
N LEU A 5 -0.47 -8.88 -1.43
CA LEU A 5 -0.91 -7.55 -0.99
C LEU A 5 -1.23 -7.55 0.50
N THR A 6 -1.89 -8.58 1.03
CA THR A 6 -2.14 -8.72 2.46
C THR A 6 -0.85 -8.70 3.28
N LEU A 7 0.20 -9.39 2.83
CA LEU A 7 1.52 -9.36 3.49
C LEU A 7 2.08 -7.93 3.61
N ILE A 8 2.01 -7.15 2.53
CA ILE A 8 2.49 -5.77 2.52
C ILE A 8 1.62 -4.90 3.44
N LEU A 9 0.30 -5.11 3.41
CA LEU A 9 -0.65 -4.36 4.24
C LEU A 9 -0.39 -4.56 5.72
N GLU A 10 -0.16 -5.81 6.14
CA GLU A 10 0.14 -6.16 7.53
C GLU A 10 1.42 -5.47 8.00
N GLU A 11 2.46 -5.42 7.17
CA GLU A 11 3.70 -4.70 7.49
C GLU A 11 3.49 -3.19 7.64
N MET A 12 2.64 -2.58 6.80
CA MET A 12 2.29 -1.16 6.93
C MET A 12 1.47 -0.89 8.20
N ARG A 13 0.53 -1.78 8.56
CA ARG A 13 -0.30 -1.67 9.77
C ARG A 13 0.50 -1.72 11.07
N MET A 14 1.64 -2.41 11.07
CA MET A 14 2.54 -2.46 12.23
C MET A 14 3.30 -1.14 12.49
N GLN A 15 3.18 -0.14 11.62
CA GLN A 15 3.94 1.11 11.66
C GLN A 15 3.02 2.35 11.62
N PRO A 16 2.12 2.54 12.61
CA PRO A 16 1.24 3.71 12.64
C PRO A 16 2.00 5.05 12.67
N GLU A 17 3.21 5.06 13.22
CA GLU A 17 4.10 6.22 13.29
C GLU A 17 4.55 6.71 11.90
N ALA A 18 4.54 5.86 10.88
CA ALA A 18 4.87 6.25 9.51
C ALA A 18 3.88 7.31 8.97
N GLY A 19 2.66 7.36 9.50
CA GLY A 19 1.66 8.36 9.14
C GLY A 19 1.88 9.75 9.74
N GLY A 20 2.88 9.94 10.60
CA GLY A 20 3.11 11.20 11.32
C GLY A 20 3.43 12.41 10.42
N GLY A 21 3.78 12.18 9.15
CA GLY A 21 4.02 13.22 8.15
C GLY A 21 2.82 13.55 7.25
N LEU A 22 1.68 12.87 7.42
CA LEU A 22 0.52 13.10 6.57
C LEU A 22 -0.09 14.50 6.82
N PRO A 23 -0.50 15.22 5.76
CA PRO A 23 -1.19 16.48 5.92
C PRO A 23 -2.47 16.35 6.75
N VAL A 24 -2.78 17.35 7.59
CA VAL A 24 -3.97 17.34 8.48
C VAL A 24 -5.31 17.25 7.72
N HIS A 25 -5.33 17.63 6.44
CA HIS A 25 -6.51 17.54 5.58
C HIS A 25 -6.63 16.17 4.86
N MET A 26 -5.62 15.32 4.99
CA MET A 26 -5.63 13.99 4.42
C MET A 26 -6.36 13.03 5.34
N GLN A 27 -7.01 12.03 4.75
CA GLN A 27 -7.69 10.96 5.48
C GLN A 27 -6.73 10.28 6.46
N LEU A 28 -7.22 9.82 7.61
CA LEU A 28 -6.36 9.18 8.61
C LEU A 28 -5.68 7.95 8.02
N LEU A 29 -4.41 7.72 8.35
CA LEU A 29 -3.66 6.57 7.84
C LEU A 29 -4.41 5.25 8.09
N SER A 30 -5.00 5.09 9.28
CA SER A 30 -5.78 3.91 9.65
C SER A 30 -6.99 3.68 8.74
N GLU A 31 -7.64 4.74 8.26
CA GLU A 31 -8.76 4.64 7.34
C GLU A 31 -8.27 4.26 5.95
N GLN A 32 -7.19 4.87 5.46
CA GLN A 32 -6.60 4.50 4.17
C GLN A 32 -6.14 3.02 4.15
N LEU A 33 -5.56 2.52 5.26
CA LEU A 33 -5.19 1.11 5.40
C LEU A 33 -6.39 0.16 5.53
N ARG A 34 -7.56 0.66 5.95
CA ARG A 34 -8.82 -0.11 5.93
C ARG A 34 -9.37 -0.15 4.51
N ASP A 35 -9.40 0.98 3.82
CA ASP A 35 -9.89 1.05 2.44
C ASP A 35 -9.08 0.13 1.51
N ILE A 36 -7.75 0.03 1.72
CA ILE A 36 -6.90 -0.94 1.01
C ILE A 36 -7.30 -2.40 1.27
N GLU A 37 -7.66 -2.75 2.50
CA GLU A 37 -8.15 -4.10 2.83
C GLU A 37 -9.47 -4.39 2.13
N GLU A 38 -10.39 -3.42 2.14
CA GLU A 38 -11.68 -3.55 1.45
C GLU A 38 -11.47 -3.81 -0.06
N TRP A 39 -10.52 -3.11 -0.70
CA TRP A 39 -10.17 -3.38 -2.10
C TRP A 39 -9.59 -4.78 -2.33
N ILE A 40 -8.80 -5.31 -1.39
CA ILE A 40 -8.29 -6.68 -1.45
C ILE A 40 -9.46 -7.68 -1.34
N ASP A 41 -10.39 -7.44 -0.41
CA ASP A 41 -11.54 -8.33 -0.16
C ASP A 41 -12.48 -8.42 -1.36
N VAL A 42 -12.72 -7.31 -2.06
CA VAL A 42 -13.53 -7.29 -3.29
C VAL A 42 -12.73 -7.66 -4.54
N ARG A 43 -11.47 -8.10 -4.39
CA ARG A 43 -10.56 -8.52 -5.46
C ARG A 43 -10.17 -7.43 -6.45
N GLU A 44 -10.33 -6.16 -6.08
CA GLU A 44 -9.86 -4.99 -6.81
C GLU A 44 -8.37 -4.73 -6.54
N PHE A 45 -7.55 -5.74 -6.89
CA PHE A 45 -6.13 -5.78 -6.53
C PHE A 45 -5.30 -4.64 -7.16
N GLY A 46 -5.71 -4.13 -8.32
CA GLY A 46 -5.04 -2.98 -8.96
C GLY A 46 -5.19 -1.71 -8.12
N VAL A 47 -6.41 -1.44 -7.64
CA VAL A 47 -6.72 -0.28 -6.79
C VAL A 47 -6.01 -0.40 -5.44
N ALA A 48 -6.02 -1.59 -4.84
CA ALA A 48 -5.29 -1.88 -3.61
C ALA A 48 -3.78 -1.61 -3.79
N TYR A 49 -3.19 -2.12 -4.87
CA TYR A 49 -1.77 -1.92 -5.19
C TYR A 49 -1.42 -0.45 -5.39
N GLU A 50 -2.19 0.29 -6.18
CA GLU A 50 -1.94 1.71 -6.46
C GLU A 50 -2.04 2.55 -5.17
N SER A 51 -3.04 2.27 -4.34
CA SER A 51 -3.23 2.93 -3.04
C SER A 51 -2.07 2.63 -2.08
N MET A 52 -1.57 1.39 -2.05
CA MET A 52 -0.39 1.02 -1.29
C MET A 52 0.86 1.76 -1.75
N VAL A 53 1.12 1.80 -3.06
CA VAL A 53 2.29 2.49 -3.62
C VAL A 53 2.24 3.98 -3.28
N ALA A 54 1.08 4.62 -3.42
CA ALA A 54 0.91 6.02 -3.04
C ALA A 54 1.28 6.28 -1.57
N LEU A 55 0.84 5.40 -0.66
CA LEU A 55 1.20 5.50 0.76
C LEU A 55 2.69 5.24 1.01
N LEU A 56 3.29 4.24 0.36
CA LEU A 56 4.72 3.93 0.46
C LEU A 56 5.61 5.07 -0.07
N GLU A 57 5.14 5.82 -1.07
CA GLU A 57 5.83 7.02 -1.58
C GLU A 57 5.68 8.24 -0.66
N ALA A 58 4.52 8.37 -0.01
CA ALA A 58 4.20 9.53 0.83
C ALA A 58 4.73 9.41 2.27
N CYS A 59 4.86 8.19 2.78
CA CYS A 59 5.19 7.92 4.17
C CYS A 59 6.45 7.03 4.29
N PRO A 60 7.28 7.21 5.32
CA PRO A 60 8.53 6.47 5.52
C PRO A 60 8.30 5.05 6.08
N PHE A 61 7.43 4.25 5.45
CA PHE A 61 7.24 2.84 5.80
C PHE A 61 8.51 2.02 5.54
N ARG A 62 8.76 1.02 6.39
CA ARG A 62 9.77 0.00 6.14
C ARG A 62 9.06 -1.30 5.79
N VAL A 63 9.44 -1.90 4.67
CA VAL A 63 8.97 -3.22 4.27
C VAL A 63 10.12 -4.22 4.30
N SER A 64 9.81 -5.47 4.61
CA SER A 64 10.75 -6.57 4.54
C SER A 64 11.17 -6.82 3.09
N GLY A 65 12.32 -7.46 2.88
CA GLY A 65 12.75 -7.84 1.53
C GLY A 65 11.73 -8.74 0.82
N LYS A 66 11.00 -9.57 1.57
CA LYS A 66 9.93 -10.42 1.03
C LYS A 66 8.75 -9.57 0.54
N ALA A 67 8.28 -8.63 1.34
CA ALA A 67 7.21 -7.71 0.96
C ALA A 67 7.62 -6.83 -0.22
N ALA A 68 8.87 -6.38 -0.28
CA ALA A 68 9.41 -5.64 -1.43
C ALA A 68 9.38 -6.47 -2.72
N VAL A 69 9.76 -7.76 -2.68
CA VAL A 69 9.64 -8.66 -3.84
C VAL A 69 8.17 -8.81 -4.24
N CYS A 70 7.26 -9.01 -3.28
CA CYS A 70 5.82 -9.09 -3.57
C CYS A 70 5.28 -7.81 -4.23
N LEU A 71 5.76 -6.63 -3.82
CA LEU A 71 5.38 -5.35 -4.40
C LEU A 71 5.88 -5.23 -5.85
N LEU A 72 7.11 -5.66 -6.12
CA LEU A 72 7.67 -5.68 -7.48
C LEU A 72 6.90 -6.64 -8.40
N GLU A 73 6.55 -7.82 -7.91
CA GLU A 73 5.73 -8.78 -8.64
C GLU A 73 4.33 -8.22 -8.94
N ALA A 74 3.72 -7.52 -7.99
CA ALA A 74 2.44 -6.84 -8.21
C ALA A 74 2.57 -5.72 -9.26
N GLY A 75 3.64 -4.92 -9.18
CA GLY A 75 3.92 -3.87 -10.17
C GLY A 75 4.10 -4.40 -11.59
N LEU A 76 4.74 -5.56 -11.76
CA LEU A 76 4.85 -6.23 -13.06
C LEU A 76 3.48 -6.69 -13.60
N VAL A 77 2.55 -7.08 -12.73
CA VAL A 77 1.20 -7.51 -13.13
C VAL A 77 0.32 -6.31 -13.51
N PHE A 78 0.39 -5.21 -12.76
CA PHE A 78 -0.47 -4.04 -12.95
C PHE A 78 0.14 -2.95 -13.83
N GLY A 79 1.40 -3.11 -14.22
CA GLY A 79 2.07 -2.31 -15.26
C GLY A 79 2.72 -1.01 -14.76
N PHE A 80 3.16 -0.95 -13.49
CA PHE A 80 3.81 0.24 -12.90
C PHE A 80 3.19 1.57 -13.34
N LYS A 81 1.88 1.74 -13.13
CA LYS A 81 1.13 2.91 -13.62
C LYS A 81 1.41 4.21 -12.87
N SER A 82 2.44 4.28 -12.00
CA SER A 82 2.86 5.52 -11.36
C SER A 82 3.71 6.39 -12.29
N SER A 83 3.15 6.81 -13.42
CA SER A 83 3.69 7.94 -14.17
C SER A 83 3.41 9.22 -13.38
N ARG A 84 4.45 9.79 -12.75
CA ARG A 84 4.43 11.17 -12.25
C ARG A 84 4.70 12.11 -13.41
N ASP A 85 3.67 12.39 -14.21
CA ASP A 85 3.63 13.58 -15.08
C ASP A 85 2.85 14.70 -14.37
#